data_AF-A0AAW2RVZ2-F1
#
_entry.id   AF-A0AAW2RVZ2-F1
#
_cell.length_a   1.000
_cell.length_b   1.000
_cell.length_c   1.000
_cell.angle_alpha   90.00
_cell.angle_beta   90.00
_cell.angle_gamma   90.00
#
_symmetry.space_group_name_H-M   'P 1'
#
loop_
_entity.id
_entity.type
_entity.pdbx_description
1 polymer ?
#
loop_
_entity_poly.entity_id
_entity_poly.type
_entity_poly.pdbx_seq_one_letter_code
_entity_poly.pdbx_strand_id
1 'polypeptide(L)'
;MDAELRKSIFDYFVQVLEYLLADLNKYVQSDGEAESVLFNVSSILRSINNLLFTFICDKIYLRTEDTSDGASRNFLRLIYTTVMSFSAKTAHEKTLSVGSDEKSHRELLISVRKELIASVHHLLNIEYEVVGGDLESLWTMILSSATCCYSSKDVLGQPLLSSEILSLGCRLFDLYSELRQVDALVFALCRAVRHSLSLTGSGEAYIPSCSCPSYSNSLSMLLGSLQFRLSFSKAIKSIPEGQAAGCIRQLSSDIMESLEWMKCGHRLAGLGEMSKSHPHSSDSLQFHFREELLNICIQDSVVLCSSLVYLLNAMAIKRLVELHRLIQSSKHMLQRNQSETELKDDADLSSCRKRIRKWRKYVQELTEEAAGLTEFIMGVVSSIVGTDICSLI
;
A
#
# COMPACT_ATOMS: atom_id res chain seq x y z
N MET A 1 -6.30 -22.56 -28.14
CA MET A 1 -7.62 -22.00 -28.53
C MET A 1 -7.40 -21.12 -29.73
N ASP A 2 -8.13 -21.36 -30.81
CA ASP A 2 -8.10 -20.50 -32.00
C ASP A 2 -8.63 -19.09 -31.69
N ALA A 3 -8.19 -18.09 -32.46
CA ALA A 3 -8.50 -16.68 -32.21
C ALA A 3 -9.99 -16.36 -32.36
N GLU A 4 -10.70 -16.95 -33.32
CA GLU A 4 -12.12 -16.70 -33.52
C GLU A 4 -12.96 -17.30 -32.38
N LEU A 5 -12.58 -18.49 -31.92
CA LEU A 5 -13.21 -19.14 -30.78
C LEU A 5 -12.97 -18.33 -29.49
N ARG A 6 -11.73 -17.87 -29.26
CA ARG A 6 -11.38 -17.02 -28.11
C ARG A 6 -12.18 -15.72 -28.09
N LYS A 7 -12.32 -15.06 -29.25
CA LYS A 7 -13.15 -13.86 -29.40
C LYS A 7 -14.63 -14.13 -29.11
N SER A 8 -15.19 -15.21 -29.68
CA SER A 8 -16.59 -15.58 -29.44
C SER A 8 -16.86 -15.87 -27.96
N ILE A 9 -15.91 -16.54 -27.29
CA ILE A 9 -15.96 -16.77 -25.85
C ILE A 9 -15.87 -15.44 -25.10
N PHE A 10 -14.93 -14.55 -25.44
CA PHE A 10 -14.84 -13.21 -24.83
C PHE A 10 -16.16 -12.45 -24.96
N ASP A 11 -16.79 -12.43 -26.13
CA ASP A 11 -18.08 -11.76 -26.37
C ASP A 11 -19.20 -12.34 -25.51
N TYR A 12 -19.18 -13.66 -25.26
CA TYR A 12 -20.09 -14.29 -24.31
C TYR A 12 -19.82 -13.86 -22.86
N PHE A 13 -18.54 -13.79 -22.45
CA PHE A 13 -18.17 -13.26 -21.13
C PHE A 13 -18.64 -11.83 -20.93
N VAL A 14 -18.50 -10.98 -21.95
CA VAL A 14 -18.98 -9.59 -21.92
C VAL A 14 -20.46 -9.56 -21.62
N GLN A 15 -21.29 -10.30 -22.37
CA GLN A 15 -22.75 -10.29 -22.19
C GLN A 15 -23.17 -10.71 -20.77
N VAL A 16 -22.56 -11.77 -20.23
CA VAL A 16 -22.87 -12.25 -18.88
C VAL A 16 -22.40 -11.26 -17.82
N LEU A 17 -21.19 -10.72 -17.95
CA LEU A 17 -20.65 -9.75 -17.00
C LEU A 17 -21.42 -8.43 -17.05
N GLU A 18 -21.82 -7.93 -18.22
CA GLU A 18 -22.65 -6.74 -18.36
C GLU A 18 -23.96 -6.86 -17.58
N TYR A 19 -24.63 -8.02 -17.68
CA TYR A 19 -25.84 -8.29 -16.92
C TYR A 19 -25.57 -8.22 -15.39
N LEU A 20 -24.52 -8.88 -14.93
CA LEU A 20 -24.15 -8.89 -13.50
C LEU A 20 -23.72 -7.51 -12.99
N LEU A 21 -22.99 -6.74 -13.81
CA LEU A 21 -22.59 -5.37 -13.48
C LEU A 21 -23.79 -4.43 -13.43
N ALA A 22 -24.76 -4.58 -14.32
CA ALA A 22 -25.99 -3.79 -14.30
C ALA A 22 -26.78 -4.04 -13.01
N ASP A 23 -26.88 -5.30 -12.56
CA ASP A 23 -27.49 -5.65 -11.29
C ASP A 23 -26.69 -5.11 -10.09
N LEU A 24 -25.36 -5.20 -10.11
CA LEU A 24 -24.51 -4.61 -9.07
C LEU A 24 -24.66 -3.07 -8.99
N ASN A 25 -24.74 -2.40 -10.13
CA ASN A 25 -24.89 -0.95 -10.23
C ASN A 25 -26.20 -0.43 -9.64
N LYS A 26 -27.30 -1.21 -9.71
CA LYS A 26 -28.56 -0.85 -9.04
C LYS A 26 -28.34 -0.63 -7.54
N TYR A 27 -27.48 -1.44 -6.92
CA TYR A 27 -27.13 -1.31 -5.51
C TYR A 27 -26.17 -0.16 -5.24
N VAL A 28 -25.26 0.16 -6.16
CA VAL A 28 -24.42 1.37 -6.05
C VAL A 28 -25.31 2.61 -6.02
N GLN A 29 -26.37 2.65 -6.82
CA GLN A 29 -27.27 3.81 -6.97
C GLN A 29 -28.41 3.90 -5.93
N SER A 30 -28.73 2.83 -5.20
CA SER A 30 -29.85 2.82 -4.25
C SER A 30 -29.49 3.36 -2.87
N ASP A 31 -30.22 4.35 -2.33
CA ASP A 31 -29.94 4.97 -1.00
C ASP A 31 -30.42 4.15 0.23
N GLY A 32 -30.84 2.89 0.08
CA GLY A 32 -31.51 2.12 1.14
C GLY A 32 -30.91 0.74 1.43
N GLU A 33 -30.72 0.46 2.72
CA GLU A 33 -30.25 -0.81 3.30
C GLU A 33 -31.38 -1.82 3.51
N ALA A 34 -31.15 -3.05 3.05
CA ALA A 34 -31.78 -4.22 3.65
C ALA A 34 -30.73 -5.34 3.68
N GLU A 35 -30.69 -6.16 4.72
CA GLU A 35 -29.74 -7.28 4.85
C GLU A 35 -29.83 -8.28 3.68
N SER A 36 -31.02 -8.41 3.07
CA SER A 36 -31.25 -9.16 1.83
C SER A 36 -30.47 -8.59 0.63
N VAL A 37 -30.10 -7.31 0.65
CA VAL A 37 -29.29 -6.65 -0.38
C VAL A 37 -27.84 -7.14 -0.34
N LEU A 38 -27.21 -7.25 0.84
CA LEU A 38 -25.82 -7.69 0.96
C LEU A 38 -25.63 -9.16 0.55
N PHE A 39 -26.61 -10.02 0.86
CA PHE A 39 -26.58 -11.42 0.42
C PHE A 39 -26.63 -11.54 -1.12
N ASN A 40 -27.52 -10.77 -1.76
CA ASN A 40 -27.63 -10.74 -3.22
C ASN A 40 -26.34 -10.19 -3.85
N VAL A 41 -25.79 -9.10 -3.31
CA VAL A 41 -24.50 -8.55 -3.75
C VAL A 41 -23.38 -9.57 -3.62
N SER A 42 -23.26 -10.26 -2.47
CA SER A 42 -22.21 -11.26 -2.26
C SER A 42 -22.29 -12.38 -3.31
N SER A 43 -23.50 -12.78 -3.68
CA SER A 43 -23.74 -13.80 -4.70
C SER A 43 -23.40 -13.30 -6.11
N ILE A 44 -23.72 -12.05 -6.44
CA ILE A 44 -23.35 -11.41 -7.71
C ILE A 44 -21.83 -11.29 -7.83
N LEU A 45 -21.15 -10.76 -6.81
CA LEU A 45 -19.69 -10.61 -6.80
C LEU A 45 -18.99 -11.97 -6.92
N ARG A 46 -19.48 -13.00 -6.22
CA ARG A 46 -18.96 -14.36 -6.35
C ARG A 46 -19.11 -14.90 -7.78
N SER A 47 -20.24 -14.61 -8.43
CA SER A 47 -20.46 -15.00 -9.82
C SER A 47 -19.51 -14.27 -10.77
N ILE A 48 -19.29 -12.97 -10.56
CA ILE A 48 -18.27 -12.18 -11.28
C ILE A 48 -16.89 -12.81 -11.08
N ASN A 49 -16.51 -13.15 -9.83
CA ASN A 49 -15.20 -13.75 -9.52
C ASN A 49 -15.00 -15.11 -10.17
N ASN A 50 -16.02 -15.97 -10.17
CA ASN A 50 -15.96 -17.25 -10.86
C ASN A 50 -15.73 -17.07 -12.37
N LEU A 51 -16.42 -16.10 -12.98
CA LEU A 51 -16.23 -15.77 -14.40
C LEU A 51 -14.82 -15.23 -14.66
N LEU A 52 -14.34 -14.27 -13.85
CA LEU A 52 -12.98 -13.74 -13.99
C LEU A 52 -11.90 -14.80 -13.77
N PHE A 53 -12.12 -15.75 -12.84
CA PHE A 53 -11.23 -16.87 -12.62
C PHE A 53 -11.15 -17.78 -13.84
N THR A 54 -12.30 -18.21 -14.38
CA THR A 54 -12.34 -18.98 -15.63
C THR A 54 -11.68 -18.22 -16.78
N PHE A 55 -11.90 -16.91 -16.83
CA PHE A 55 -11.32 -16.03 -17.84
C PHE A 55 -9.78 -16.02 -17.81
N ILE A 56 -9.18 -16.07 -16.61
CA ILE A 56 -7.73 -16.24 -16.42
C ILE A 56 -7.28 -17.64 -16.83
N CYS A 57 -7.96 -18.68 -16.33
CA CYS A 57 -7.58 -20.08 -16.57
C CYS A 57 -7.57 -20.44 -18.07
N ASP A 58 -8.59 -19.97 -18.78
CA ASP A 58 -8.77 -20.25 -20.21
C ASP A 58 -7.95 -19.29 -21.10
N LYS A 59 -7.23 -18.32 -20.50
CA LYS A 59 -6.39 -17.33 -21.18
C LYS A 59 -7.15 -16.60 -22.29
N ILE A 60 -8.34 -16.12 -21.95
CA ILE A 60 -9.31 -15.55 -22.89
C ILE A 60 -8.86 -14.18 -23.38
N TYR A 61 -8.13 -13.43 -22.56
CA TYR A 61 -7.54 -12.16 -22.94
C TYR A 61 -6.07 -12.30 -23.29
N LEU A 62 -5.71 -11.75 -24.44
CA LEU A 62 -4.33 -11.53 -24.86
C LEU A 62 -4.17 -10.05 -25.19
N ARG A 63 -3.27 -9.37 -24.49
CA ARG A 63 -3.00 -7.94 -24.69
C ARG A 63 -2.67 -7.56 -26.13
N THR A 64 -2.06 -8.48 -26.88
CA THR A 64 -1.71 -8.27 -28.31
C THR A 64 -2.92 -8.33 -29.25
N GLU A 65 -4.04 -8.88 -28.80
CA GLU A 65 -5.26 -9.06 -29.59
C GLU A 65 -6.32 -8.00 -29.29
N ASP A 66 -6.08 -7.11 -28.32
CA ASP A 66 -6.96 -5.99 -28.09
C ASP A 66 -6.89 -5.03 -29.27
N THR A 67 -8.04 -4.47 -29.63
CA THR A 67 -8.16 -3.47 -30.69
C THR A 67 -7.26 -2.26 -30.40
N SER A 68 -6.88 -1.49 -31.42
CA SER A 68 -6.09 -0.25 -31.24
C SER A 68 -6.69 0.71 -30.20
N ASP A 69 -8.01 0.64 -30.04
CA ASP A 69 -8.80 1.49 -29.15
C ASP A 69 -8.92 0.90 -27.72
N GLY A 70 -8.42 -0.32 -27.51
CA GLY A 70 -8.39 -1.01 -26.22
C GLY A 70 -9.77 -1.42 -25.71
N ALA A 71 -10.69 -1.80 -26.60
CA ALA A 71 -12.08 -2.13 -26.24
C ALA A 71 -12.18 -3.20 -25.13
N SER A 72 -11.39 -4.27 -25.20
CA SER A 72 -11.41 -5.34 -24.19
C SER A 72 -10.87 -4.83 -22.85
N ARG A 73 -9.76 -4.08 -22.86
CA ARG A 73 -9.22 -3.45 -21.65
C ARG A 73 -10.18 -2.43 -21.05
N ASN A 74 -10.89 -1.66 -21.87
CA ASN A 74 -11.88 -0.67 -21.42
C ASN A 74 -13.07 -1.37 -20.75
N PHE A 75 -13.50 -2.52 -21.26
CA PHE A 75 -14.52 -3.34 -20.59
C PHE A 75 -14.03 -3.88 -19.23
N LEU A 76 -12.80 -4.40 -19.16
CA LEU A 76 -12.20 -4.81 -17.88
C LEU A 76 -12.10 -3.64 -16.89
N ARG A 77 -11.81 -2.42 -17.38
CA ARG A 77 -11.83 -1.19 -16.58
C ARG A 77 -13.23 -0.83 -16.09
N LEU A 78 -14.28 -1.05 -16.88
CA LEU A 78 -15.67 -0.88 -16.43
C LEU A 78 -15.99 -1.80 -15.24
N ILE A 79 -15.56 -3.07 -15.29
CA ILE A 79 -15.71 -4.01 -14.17
C ILE A 79 -15.00 -3.45 -12.94
N TYR A 80 -13.73 -3.06 -13.08
CA TYR A 80 -12.93 -2.48 -12.01
C TYR A 80 -13.61 -1.27 -11.38
N THR A 81 -14.01 -0.28 -12.17
CA THR A 81 -14.64 0.96 -11.68
C THR A 81 -15.96 0.67 -10.96
N THR A 82 -16.75 -0.29 -11.44
CA THR A 82 -18.00 -0.70 -10.78
C THR A 82 -17.72 -1.34 -9.41
N VAL A 83 -16.76 -2.27 -9.34
CA VAL A 83 -16.32 -2.93 -8.10
C VAL A 83 -15.78 -1.91 -7.09
N MET A 84 -14.93 -0.97 -7.54
CA MET A 84 -14.37 0.07 -6.68
C MET A 84 -15.44 1.05 -6.18
N SER A 85 -16.39 1.43 -7.04
CA SER A 85 -17.52 2.31 -6.64
C SER A 85 -18.38 1.65 -5.57
N PHE A 86 -18.67 0.36 -5.71
CA PHE A 86 -19.38 -0.41 -4.70
C PHE A 86 -18.56 -0.53 -3.40
N SER A 87 -17.26 -0.79 -3.50
CA SER A 87 -16.39 -0.82 -2.31
C SER A 87 -16.35 0.51 -1.56
N ALA A 88 -16.34 1.64 -2.27
CA ALA A 88 -16.35 2.96 -1.65
C ALA A 88 -17.66 3.19 -0.90
N LYS A 89 -18.80 2.83 -1.50
CA LYS A 89 -20.11 2.91 -0.86
C LYS A 89 -20.16 2.14 0.47
N THR A 90 -19.74 0.87 0.45
CA THR A 90 -19.72 0.03 1.66
C THR A 90 -18.65 0.43 2.69
N ALA A 91 -17.75 1.38 2.37
CA ALA A 91 -16.79 1.95 3.33
C ALA A 91 -17.34 3.14 4.11
N HIS A 92 -18.39 3.80 3.59
CA HIS A 92 -19.02 4.98 4.21
C HIS A 92 -20.32 4.65 4.95
N GLU A 93 -20.92 3.49 4.70
CA GLU A 93 -22.04 2.99 5.49
C GLU A 93 -21.58 2.86 6.94
N LYS A 94 -21.99 3.86 7.74
CA LYS A 94 -21.80 3.94 9.18
C LYS A 94 -22.07 2.56 9.76
N THR A 95 -21.26 2.15 10.71
CA THR A 95 -21.52 1.04 11.63
C THR A 95 -23.00 1.06 12.04
N LEU A 96 -23.84 0.34 11.31
CA LEU A 96 -25.30 0.48 11.41
C LEU A 96 -25.84 -0.66 12.25
N SER A 97 -26.52 -0.20 13.30
CA SER A 97 -27.52 -0.87 14.12
C SER A 97 -27.05 -1.90 15.14
N VAL A 98 -27.02 -1.43 16.40
CA VAL A 98 -27.19 -2.23 17.61
C VAL A 98 -28.55 -2.93 17.54
N GLY A 99 -28.56 -4.16 17.04
CA GLY A 99 -29.72 -5.05 16.96
C GLY A 99 -29.28 -6.51 17.06
N SER A 100 -30.21 -7.41 17.41
CA SER A 100 -29.91 -8.81 17.77
C SER A 100 -29.36 -9.71 16.65
N ASP A 101 -29.13 -9.18 15.44
CA ASP A 101 -28.58 -9.92 14.27
C ASP A 101 -27.21 -9.37 13.79
N GLU A 102 -26.51 -8.63 14.64
CA GLU A 102 -25.23 -7.97 14.33
C GLU A 102 -24.12 -8.93 13.86
N LYS A 103 -24.21 -10.22 14.20
CA LYS A 103 -23.19 -11.22 13.83
C LYS A 103 -23.34 -11.69 12.38
N SER A 104 -24.54 -12.05 11.94
CA SER A 104 -24.81 -12.54 10.58
C SER A 104 -24.55 -11.44 9.54
N HIS A 105 -24.94 -10.20 9.86
CA HIS A 105 -24.64 -9.04 9.03
C HIS A 105 -23.13 -8.79 8.87
N ARG A 106 -22.34 -8.92 9.96
CA ARG A 106 -20.88 -8.85 9.90
C ARG A 106 -20.27 -9.97 9.06
N GLU A 107 -20.78 -11.20 9.16
CA GLU A 107 -20.36 -12.33 8.32
C GLU A 107 -20.60 -12.05 6.84
N LEU A 108 -21.77 -11.50 6.51
CA LEU A 108 -22.11 -11.08 5.14
C LEU A 108 -21.18 -9.95 4.65
N LEU A 109 -20.90 -8.95 5.48
CA LEU A 109 -19.99 -7.87 5.11
C LEU A 109 -18.55 -8.38 4.87
N ILE A 110 -18.04 -9.27 5.72
CA ILE A 110 -16.74 -9.93 5.52
C ILE A 110 -16.74 -10.72 4.20
N SER A 111 -17.82 -11.46 3.93
CA SER A 111 -17.99 -12.20 2.67
C SER A 111 -17.94 -11.26 1.47
N VAL A 112 -18.71 -10.16 1.48
CA VAL A 112 -18.72 -9.15 0.42
C VAL A 112 -17.32 -8.54 0.22
N ARG A 113 -16.65 -8.12 1.31
CA ARG A 113 -15.29 -7.56 1.25
C ARG A 113 -14.28 -8.54 0.67
N LYS A 114 -14.38 -9.81 1.03
CA LYS A 114 -13.53 -10.86 0.48
C LYS A 114 -13.75 -11.02 -1.03
N GLU A 115 -15.00 -11.03 -1.49
CA GLU A 115 -15.29 -11.08 -2.93
C GLU A 115 -14.81 -9.82 -3.66
N LEU A 116 -14.89 -8.62 -3.08
CA LEU A 116 -14.34 -7.39 -3.67
C LEU A 116 -12.81 -7.46 -3.84
N ILE A 117 -12.10 -7.90 -2.81
CA ILE A 117 -10.64 -8.11 -2.86
C ILE A 117 -10.27 -9.12 -3.95
N ALA A 118 -11.02 -10.23 -4.04
CA ALA A 118 -10.82 -11.25 -5.07
C ALA A 118 -11.07 -10.72 -6.49
N SER A 119 -12.11 -9.91 -6.70
CA SER A 119 -12.39 -9.28 -8.01
C SER A 119 -11.21 -8.46 -8.50
N VAL A 120 -10.67 -7.59 -7.63
CA VAL A 120 -9.52 -6.76 -8.01
C VAL A 120 -8.26 -7.60 -8.19
N HIS A 121 -8.06 -8.63 -7.37
CA HIS A 121 -6.96 -9.58 -7.55
C HIS A 121 -7.02 -10.24 -8.94
N HIS A 122 -8.18 -10.75 -9.35
CA HIS A 122 -8.35 -11.35 -10.67
C HIS A 122 -8.09 -10.34 -11.80
N LEU A 123 -8.65 -9.13 -11.71
CA LEU A 123 -8.44 -8.08 -12.71
C LEU A 123 -6.96 -7.71 -12.87
N LEU A 124 -6.21 -7.59 -11.78
CA LEU A 124 -4.77 -7.36 -11.81
C LEU A 124 -3.99 -8.50 -12.48
N ASN A 125 -4.44 -9.75 -12.30
CA ASN A 125 -3.82 -10.90 -12.95
C ASN A 125 -4.17 -11.01 -14.44
N ILE A 126 -5.28 -10.41 -14.88
CA ILE A 126 -5.66 -10.33 -16.29
C ILE A 126 -4.86 -9.22 -16.99
N GLU A 127 -4.96 -7.98 -16.51
CA GLU A 127 -4.33 -6.81 -17.10
C GLU A 127 -4.13 -5.73 -16.04
N TYR A 128 -2.87 -5.45 -15.68
CA TYR A 128 -2.59 -4.48 -14.62
C TYR A 128 -3.00 -3.05 -14.98
N GLU A 129 -3.01 -2.70 -16.28
CA GLU A 129 -3.42 -1.38 -16.76
C GLU A 129 -4.90 -1.09 -16.53
N VAL A 130 -5.70 -2.10 -16.17
CA VAL A 130 -7.09 -1.92 -15.74
C VAL A 130 -7.17 -0.97 -14.55
N VAL A 131 -6.27 -1.14 -13.57
CA VAL A 131 -6.15 -0.24 -12.40
C VAL A 131 -5.61 1.13 -12.82
N GLY A 132 -4.66 1.15 -13.75
CA GLY A 132 -4.05 2.38 -14.25
C GLY A 132 -3.48 3.23 -13.11
N GLY A 133 -3.90 4.50 -13.03
CA GLY A 133 -3.46 5.44 -12.00
C GLY A 133 -4.21 5.34 -10.66
N ASP A 134 -5.18 4.44 -10.52
CA ASP A 134 -6.10 4.39 -9.36
C ASP A 134 -5.55 3.61 -8.16
N LEU A 135 -4.23 3.64 -7.99
CA LEU A 135 -3.53 2.93 -6.91
C LEU A 135 -3.95 3.39 -5.52
N GLU A 136 -4.31 4.66 -5.38
CA GLU A 136 -4.66 5.23 -4.10
C GLU A 136 -6.03 4.74 -3.61
N SER A 137 -7.05 4.76 -4.48
CA SER A 137 -8.36 4.17 -4.18
C SER A 137 -8.25 2.68 -3.90
N LEU A 138 -7.38 1.96 -4.63
CA LEU A 138 -7.08 0.56 -4.36
C LEU A 138 -6.52 0.35 -2.95
N TRP A 139 -5.53 1.13 -2.54
CA TRP A 139 -5.03 1.06 -1.16
C TRP A 139 -6.09 1.43 -0.13
N THR A 140 -6.95 2.41 -0.40
CA THR A 140 -8.08 2.77 0.47
C THR A 140 -9.07 1.61 0.63
N MET A 141 -9.38 0.87 -0.46
CA MET A 141 -10.18 -0.35 -0.38
C MET A 141 -9.50 -1.42 0.49
N ILE A 142 -8.21 -1.67 0.28
CA ILE A 142 -7.44 -2.66 1.05
C ILE A 142 -7.46 -2.30 2.55
N LEU A 143 -7.20 -1.04 2.88
CA LEU A 143 -7.17 -0.55 4.26
C LEU A 143 -8.55 -0.59 4.92
N SER A 144 -9.62 -0.19 4.22
CA SER A 144 -10.99 -0.28 4.76
C SER A 144 -11.45 -1.72 4.95
N SER A 145 -11.03 -2.64 4.08
CA SER A 145 -11.32 -4.07 4.21
C SER A 145 -10.55 -4.70 5.37
N ALA A 146 -9.30 -4.29 5.59
CA ALA A 146 -8.51 -4.68 6.76
C ALA A 146 -9.13 -4.15 8.07
N THR A 147 -9.71 -2.95 8.04
CA THR A 147 -10.45 -2.36 9.15
C THR A 147 -11.66 -3.22 9.51
N CYS A 148 -12.46 -3.57 8.50
CA CYS A 148 -13.60 -4.46 8.65
C CYS A 148 -13.18 -5.81 9.27
N CYS A 149 -12.11 -6.40 8.72
CA CYS A 149 -11.53 -7.65 9.22
C CYS A 149 -11.09 -7.56 10.69
N TYR A 150 -10.44 -6.47 11.09
CA TYR A 150 -9.94 -6.31 12.46
C TYR A 150 -11.06 -6.04 13.48
N SER A 151 -12.10 -5.30 13.10
CA SER A 151 -13.25 -4.98 13.97
C SER A 151 -14.10 -6.21 14.30
N SER A 152 -13.97 -7.29 13.53
CA SER A 152 -14.78 -8.51 13.62
C SER A 152 -14.00 -9.71 14.16
N LYS A 153 -13.26 -9.52 15.26
CA LYS A 153 -12.66 -10.65 16.00
C LYS A 153 -13.82 -11.54 16.47
N ASP A 154 -13.75 -12.85 16.21
CA ASP A 154 -14.78 -13.88 16.52
C ASP A 154 -15.81 -14.20 15.42
N VAL A 155 -15.63 -13.68 14.20
CA VAL A 155 -16.53 -13.92 13.06
C VAL A 155 -15.97 -14.95 12.07
N LEU A 156 -16.83 -15.85 11.56
CA LEU A 156 -16.44 -16.86 10.55
C LEU A 156 -15.99 -16.17 9.25
N GLY A 157 -14.89 -16.67 8.65
CA GLY A 157 -14.35 -16.14 7.39
C GLY A 157 -13.34 -15.00 7.52
N GLN A 158 -13.14 -14.43 8.72
CA GLN A 158 -12.10 -13.43 8.99
C GLN A 158 -10.68 -13.88 8.55
N PRO A 159 -10.22 -15.12 8.84
CA PRO A 159 -8.88 -15.55 8.41
C PRO A 159 -8.72 -15.62 6.89
N LEU A 160 -9.82 -15.86 6.17
CA LEU A 160 -9.82 -15.91 4.71
C LEU A 160 -9.69 -14.49 4.14
N LEU A 161 -10.46 -13.53 4.66
CA LEU A 161 -10.36 -12.13 4.26
C LEU A 161 -8.97 -11.55 4.54
N SER A 162 -8.39 -11.81 5.71
CA SER A 162 -7.04 -11.32 6.03
C SER A 162 -5.98 -11.91 5.09
N SER A 163 -6.09 -13.20 4.76
CA SER A 163 -5.22 -13.86 3.78
C SER A 163 -5.34 -13.23 2.39
N GLU A 164 -6.57 -12.98 1.91
CA GLU A 164 -6.81 -12.35 0.60
C GLU A 164 -6.27 -10.90 0.55
N ILE A 165 -6.47 -10.13 1.62
CA ILE A 165 -5.93 -8.77 1.76
C ILE A 165 -4.39 -8.78 1.66
N LEU A 166 -3.74 -9.68 2.42
CA LEU A 166 -2.29 -9.81 2.41
C LEU A 166 -1.79 -10.29 1.05
N SER A 167 -2.48 -11.25 0.43
CA SER A 167 -2.18 -11.78 -0.90
C SER A 167 -2.22 -10.68 -1.95
N LEU A 168 -3.29 -9.88 -1.98
CA LEU A 168 -3.44 -8.75 -2.90
C LEU A 168 -2.33 -7.70 -2.67
N GLY A 169 -2.06 -7.33 -1.42
CA GLY A 169 -0.99 -6.39 -1.07
C GLY A 169 0.39 -6.88 -1.51
N CYS A 170 0.69 -8.17 -1.33
CA CYS A 170 1.94 -8.76 -1.82
C CYS A 170 2.02 -8.78 -3.34
N ARG A 171 0.92 -9.12 -4.01
CA ARG A 171 0.82 -9.16 -5.48
C ARG A 171 1.08 -7.78 -6.09
N LEU A 172 0.55 -6.73 -5.47
CA LEU A 172 0.84 -5.35 -5.89
C LEU A 172 2.34 -5.06 -5.83
N PHE A 173 3.01 -5.40 -4.73
CA PHE A 173 4.45 -5.21 -4.63
C PHE A 173 5.22 -6.01 -5.68
N ASP A 174 4.91 -7.29 -5.87
CA ASP A 174 5.57 -8.10 -6.90
C ASP A 174 5.37 -7.52 -8.31
N LEU A 175 4.14 -7.16 -8.67
CA LEU A 175 3.80 -6.58 -9.97
C LEU A 175 4.50 -5.23 -10.22
N TYR A 176 4.43 -4.30 -9.27
CA TYR A 176 5.07 -2.99 -9.44
C TYR A 176 6.59 -3.06 -9.35
N SER A 177 7.15 -4.13 -8.77
CA SER A 177 8.57 -4.45 -8.88
C SER A 177 8.95 -4.87 -10.30
N GLU A 178 8.15 -5.73 -10.93
CA GLU A 178 8.34 -6.14 -12.32
C GLU A 178 8.27 -4.94 -13.27
N LEU A 179 7.35 -4.00 -13.00
CA LEU A 179 7.18 -2.75 -13.75
C LEU A 179 8.25 -1.69 -13.43
N ARG A 180 9.07 -1.90 -12.38
CA ARG A 180 10.03 -0.91 -11.85
C ARG A 180 9.38 0.42 -11.45
N GLN A 181 8.16 0.35 -10.92
CA GLN A 181 7.33 1.49 -10.50
C GLN A 181 6.94 1.38 -9.01
N VAL A 182 7.84 0.83 -8.19
CA VAL A 182 7.59 0.57 -6.76
C VAL A 182 7.32 1.86 -5.99
N ASP A 183 7.95 2.95 -6.39
CA ASP A 183 7.76 4.28 -5.82
C ASP A 183 6.31 4.75 -5.94
N ALA A 184 5.70 4.64 -7.12
CA ALA A 184 4.30 5.00 -7.35
C ALA A 184 3.35 4.22 -6.42
N LEU A 185 3.59 2.93 -6.24
CA LEU A 185 2.80 2.07 -5.36
C LEU A 185 2.92 2.48 -3.89
N VAL A 186 4.15 2.75 -3.43
CA VAL A 186 4.43 3.17 -2.06
C VAL A 186 3.83 4.53 -1.75
N PHE A 187 3.99 5.52 -2.65
CA PHE A 187 3.41 6.84 -2.45
C PHE A 187 1.89 6.81 -2.42
N ALA A 188 1.27 5.98 -3.27
CA ALA A 188 -0.17 5.77 -3.24
C ALA A 188 -0.63 5.16 -1.91
N LEU A 189 0.12 4.21 -1.33
CA LEU A 189 -0.16 3.68 0.02
C LEU A 189 -0.06 4.80 1.07
N CYS A 190 0.99 5.61 1.03
CA CYS A 190 1.15 6.74 1.95
C CYS A 190 0.01 7.75 1.83
N ARG A 191 -0.42 8.10 0.61
CA ARG A 191 -1.58 8.98 0.37
C ARG A 191 -2.90 8.36 0.83
N ALA A 192 -3.14 7.09 0.56
CA ALA A 192 -4.33 6.39 1.03
C ALA A 192 -4.42 6.38 2.57
N VAL A 193 -3.31 6.11 3.27
CA VAL A 193 -3.26 6.20 4.73
C VAL A 193 -3.60 7.61 5.21
N ARG A 194 -3.10 8.67 4.53
CA ARG A 194 -3.43 10.07 4.84
C ARG A 194 -4.91 10.39 4.58
N HIS A 195 -5.47 9.96 3.46
CA HIS A 195 -6.86 10.23 3.10
C HIS A 195 -7.86 9.52 4.02
N SER A 196 -7.56 8.29 4.44
CA SER A 196 -8.35 7.59 5.47
C SER A 196 -8.43 8.36 6.80
N LEU A 197 -7.50 9.29 7.05
CA LEU A 197 -7.47 10.13 8.25
C LEU A 197 -8.13 11.50 8.08
N SER A 198 -8.26 12.01 6.84
CA SER A 198 -8.89 13.33 6.58
C SER A 198 -10.42 13.27 6.59
N LEU A 199 -11.01 12.08 6.40
CA LEU A 199 -12.46 11.90 6.28
C LEU A 199 -13.24 12.16 7.59
N THR A 200 -12.54 12.39 8.70
CA THR A 200 -13.09 12.70 10.03
C THR A 200 -13.20 14.20 10.33
N GLY A 201 -12.77 15.08 9.41
CA GLY A 201 -12.58 16.51 9.68
C GLY A 201 -13.56 17.50 9.03
N SER A 202 -14.64 17.07 8.37
CA SER A 202 -15.54 18.02 7.68
C SER A 202 -16.76 18.43 8.53
N GLY A 203 -16.68 19.61 9.14
CA GLY A 203 -17.77 20.60 9.09
C GLY A 203 -18.81 20.66 10.21
N GLU A 204 -19.03 19.63 11.02
CA GLU A 204 -20.00 19.68 12.12
C GLU A 204 -19.39 19.13 13.42
N ALA A 205 -19.82 19.70 14.55
CA ALA A 205 -19.28 19.56 15.91
C ALA A 205 -18.45 18.28 16.13
N TYR A 206 -17.18 18.47 16.49
CA TYR A 206 -16.17 17.45 16.80
C TYR A 206 -16.67 16.50 17.91
N ILE A 207 -17.43 15.48 17.51
CA ILE A 207 -17.60 14.25 18.28
C ILE A 207 -16.54 13.32 17.70
N PRO A 208 -15.57 12.80 18.47
CA PRO A 208 -14.56 11.87 17.98
C PRO A 208 -15.26 10.58 17.51
N SER A 209 -15.67 10.54 16.24
CA SER A 209 -16.36 9.38 15.68
C SER A 209 -15.31 8.32 15.33
N CYS A 210 -14.99 7.46 16.31
CA CYS A 210 -14.74 6.01 16.26
C CYS A 210 -14.17 5.32 14.97
N SER A 211 -13.43 6.01 14.11
CA SER A 211 -12.85 5.45 12.87
C SER A 211 -11.32 5.44 12.85
N CYS A 212 -10.67 6.27 13.68
CA CYS A 212 -9.21 6.34 13.80
C CYS A 212 -8.54 5.06 14.36
N PRO A 213 -9.12 4.36 15.36
CA PRO A 213 -8.53 3.11 15.87
C PRO A 213 -8.50 1.99 14.82
N SER A 214 -9.36 2.05 13.80
CA SER A 214 -9.54 0.92 12.88
C SER A 214 -8.47 0.87 11.78
N TYR A 215 -8.03 2.03 11.28
CA TYR A 215 -7.00 2.10 10.24
C TYR A 215 -5.58 1.83 10.78
N SER A 216 -5.27 2.26 12.00
CA SER A 216 -3.99 1.94 12.66
C SER A 216 -3.83 0.43 12.88
N ASN A 217 -4.92 -0.24 13.27
CA ASN A 217 -4.99 -1.69 13.39
C ASN A 217 -4.88 -2.40 12.03
N SER A 218 -5.47 -1.83 10.98
CA SER A 218 -5.35 -2.32 9.60
C SER A 218 -3.92 -2.30 9.10
N LEU A 219 -3.22 -1.18 9.31
CA LEU A 219 -1.83 -1.04 8.94
C LEU A 219 -0.94 -1.95 9.80
N SER A 220 -1.24 -2.07 11.09
CA SER A 220 -0.57 -3.02 11.99
C SER A 220 -0.74 -4.47 11.53
N MET A 221 -1.92 -4.84 11.01
CA MET A 221 -2.16 -6.17 10.43
C MET A 221 -1.29 -6.42 9.20
N LEU A 222 -1.23 -5.45 8.27
CA LEU A 222 -0.40 -5.54 7.07
C LEU A 222 1.09 -5.60 7.41
N LEU A 223 1.59 -4.66 8.22
CA LEU A 223 3.01 -4.57 8.58
C LEU A 223 3.45 -5.66 9.56
N GLY A 224 2.55 -6.16 10.39
CA GLY A 224 2.81 -7.30 11.26
C GLY A 224 3.04 -8.60 10.47
N SER A 225 2.46 -8.72 9.28
CA SER A 225 2.65 -9.90 8.42
C SER A 225 4.08 -10.03 7.93
N LEU A 226 4.68 -11.20 8.17
CA LEU A 226 6.01 -11.52 7.65
C LEU A 226 6.01 -11.55 6.11
N GLN A 227 4.98 -12.12 5.50
CA GLN A 227 4.87 -12.24 4.05
C GLN A 227 4.86 -10.87 3.38
N PHE A 228 4.01 -9.97 3.88
CA PHE A 228 3.92 -8.60 3.37
C PHE A 228 5.24 -7.85 3.51
N ARG A 229 5.91 -7.94 4.68
CA ARG A 229 7.23 -7.32 4.88
C ARG A 229 8.30 -7.88 3.95
N LEU A 230 8.28 -9.18 3.64
CA LEU A 230 9.21 -9.79 2.70
C LEU A 230 8.95 -9.31 1.27
N SER A 231 7.70 -9.28 0.81
CA SER A 231 7.34 -8.74 -0.51
C SER A 231 7.70 -7.26 -0.64
N PHE A 232 7.41 -6.44 0.38
CA PHE A 232 7.83 -5.05 0.45
C PHE A 232 9.35 -4.89 0.36
N SER A 233 10.10 -5.63 1.19
CA SER A 233 11.57 -5.65 1.18
C SER A 233 12.15 -6.07 -0.16
N LYS A 234 11.53 -7.05 -0.84
CA LYS A 234 11.92 -7.48 -2.19
C LYS A 234 11.64 -6.38 -3.22
N ALA A 235 10.51 -5.70 -3.11
CA ALA A 235 10.14 -4.64 -4.03
C ALA A 235 11.12 -3.46 -3.97
N ILE A 236 11.53 -3.06 -2.79
CA ILE A 236 12.51 -1.98 -2.60
C ILE A 236 13.84 -2.29 -3.32
N LYS A 237 14.27 -3.56 -3.30
CA LYS A 237 15.49 -3.99 -4.01
C LYS A 237 15.37 -3.92 -5.53
N SER A 238 14.14 -3.93 -6.06
CA SER A 238 13.90 -3.83 -7.50
C SER A 238 13.95 -2.40 -8.05
N ILE A 239 14.04 -1.39 -7.18
CA ILE A 239 14.16 0.02 -7.59
C ILE A 239 15.46 0.21 -8.39
N PRO A 240 15.37 0.70 -9.64
CA PRO A 240 16.55 0.87 -10.49
C PRO A 240 17.61 1.80 -9.88
N GLU A 241 18.87 1.53 -10.21
CA GLU A 241 20.01 2.37 -9.86
C GLU A 241 19.82 3.79 -10.45
N GLY A 242 20.08 4.82 -9.65
CA GLY A 242 19.90 6.22 -10.04
C GLY A 242 18.46 6.78 -9.93
N GLN A 243 17.44 5.94 -9.73
CA GLN A 243 16.06 6.39 -9.47
C GLN A 243 15.72 6.47 -7.99
N ALA A 244 16.42 5.73 -7.15
CA ALA A 244 16.17 5.70 -5.72
C ALA A 244 16.40 7.07 -5.06
N ALA A 245 17.45 7.83 -5.39
CA ALA A 245 17.61 9.20 -4.88
C ALA A 245 16.37 10.09 -5.13
N GLY A 246 15.77 9.96 -6.31
CA GLY A 246 14.52 10.65 -6.66
C GLY A 246 13.34 10.17 -5.84
N CYS A 247 13.16 8.85 -5.75
CA CYS A 247 12.15 8.22 -4.90
C CYS A 247 12.29 8.69 -3.44
N ILE A 248 13.49 8.69 -2.86
CA ILE A 248 13.73 9.12 -1.49
C ILE A 248 13.48 10.62 -1.28
N ARG A 249 13.83 11.48 -2.25
CA ARG A 249 13.48 12.90 -2.16
C ARG A 249 11.98 13.12 -2.16
N GLN A 250 11.26 12.44 -3.06
CA GLN A 250 9.80 12.48 -3.08
C GLN A 250 9.22 11.93 -1.78
N LEU A 251 9.80 10.85 -1.26
CA LEU A 251 9.43 10.21 -0.02
C LEU A 251 9.66 11.11 1.21
N SER A 252 10.77 11.83 1.22
CA SER A 252 11.08 12.83 2.24
C SER A 252 10.08 13.98 2.20
N SER A 253 9.71 14.43 0.99
CA SER A 253 8.67 15.45 0.82
C SER A 253 7.33 14.96 1.37
N ASP A 254 6.91 13.74 1.00
CA ASP A 254 5.68 13.12 1.48
C ASP A 254 5.68 12.95 3.02
N ILE A 255 6.83 12.66 3.62
CA ILE A 255 6.99 12.58 5.09
C ILE A 255 6.87 13.94 5.73
N MET A 256 7.60 14.95 5.23
CA MET A 256 7.52 16.29 5.78
C MET A 256 6.10 16.80 5.68
N GLU A 257 5.41 16.56 4.56
CA GLU A 257 3.99 16.88 4.40
C GLU A 257 3.14 16.14 5.44
N SER A 258 3.38 14.84 5.67
CA SER A 258 2.67 14.05 6.68
C SER A 258 2.93 14.56 8.11
N LEU A 259 4.18 14.91 8.45
CA LEU A 259 4.61 15.47 9.73
C LEU A 259 4.01 16.86 9.97
N GLU A 260 4.03 17.74 8.98
CA GLU A 260 3.40 19.07 9.05
C GLU A 260 1.88 18.96 9.22
N TRP A 261 1.24 18.04 8.49
CA TRP A 261 -0.19 17.77 8.67
C TRP A 261 -0.54 17.35 10.10
N MET A 262 0.31 16.54 10.75
CA MET A 262 0.11 16.17 12.17
C MET A 262 0.31 17.33 13.14
N LYS A 263 1.27 18.23 12.88
CA LYS A 263 1.45 19.43 13.69
C LYS A 263 0.21 20.32 13.67
N CYS A 264 -0.51 20.38 12.53
CA CYS A 264 -1.78 21.09 12.42
C CYS A 264 -2.89 20.47 13.30
N GLY A 265 -2.96 19.14 13.42
CA GLY A 265 -3.93 18.47 14.31
C GLY A 265 -3.69 18.75 15.80
N HIS A 266 -2.42 18.82 16.22
CA HIS A 266 -2.04 19.05 17.62
C HIS A 266 -2.39 20.46 18.14
N ARG A 267 -2.36 21.48 17.27
CA ARG A 267 -2.67 22.88 17.66
C ARG A 267 -4.14 23.12 17.97
N LEU A 268 -5.06 22.29 17.47
CA LEU A 268 -6.48 22.38 17.81
C LEU A 268 -6.82 21.71 19.16
N ALA A 269 -6.08 20.68 19.57
CA ALA A 269 -6.34 19.93 20.79
C ALA A 269 -5.89 20.65 22.08
N GLY A 270 -4.94 21.59 21.99
CA GLY A 270 -4.37 22.31 23.14
C GLY A 270 -5.31 23.33 23.82
N LEU A 271 -6.56 23.46 23.38
CA LEU A 271 -7.54 24.36 24.01
C LEU A 271 -8.44 23.66 25.05
N GLY A 272 -8.35 22.33 25.19
CA GLY A 272 -9.22 21.54 26.08
C GLY A 272 -8.46 20.79 27.17
N GLU A 273 -8.44 21.39 28.36
CA GLU A 273 -8.33 20.75 29.69
C GLU A 273 -7.05 20.00 30.11
N MET A 274 -6.34 20.64 31.06
CA MET A 274 -5.28 20.08 31.89
C MET A 274 -5.88 19.52 33.20
N SER A 275 -5.73 18.23 33.50
CA SER A 275 -5.92 17.71 34.87
C SER A 275 -4.94 16.58 35.21
N LYS A 276 -4.46 16.61 36.46
CA LYS A 276 -3.25 15.97 37.00
C LYS A 276 -3.54 14.62 37.68
N SER A 277 -2.56 13.71 37.73
CA SER A 277 -2.33 12.83 38.89
C SER A 277 -0.88 12.25 38.94
N HIS A 278 -0.45 11.87 40.16
CA HIS A 278 0.93 11.68 40.64
C HIS A 278 1.36 10.20 40.87
N PRO A 279 2.66 9.90 41.15
CA PRO A 279 3.31 8.59 40.95
C PRO A 279 3.74 7.85 42.25
N HIS A 280 3.92 6.52 42.20
CA HIS A 280 4.68 5.77 43.23
C HIS A 280 5.41 4.48 42.71
N SER A 281 6.76 4.50 42.86
CA SER A 281 7.80 3.45 43.16
C SER A 281 7.76 2.02 42.55
N SER A 282 8.78 1.59 41.77
CA SER A 282 10.07 0.89 42.13
C SER A 282 9.88 -0.54 42.68
N ASP A 283 10.44 -1.66 42.18
CA ASP A 283 11.70 -1.90 41.46
C ASP A 283 11.75 -3.26 40.74
N SER A 284 12.51 -3.30 39.63
CA SER A 284 13.37 -4.39 39.11
C SER A 284 12.74 -5.68 38.55
N LEU A 285 13.04 -6.16 37.32
CA LEU A 285 14.05 -5.79 36.31
C LEU A 285 13.70 -6.51 34.98
N GLN A 286 13.98 -5.86 33.83
CA GLN A 286 14.23 -6.43 32.49
C GLN A 286 13.15 -6.54 31.38
N PHE A 287 11.89 -6.10 31.52
CA PHE A 287 10.96 -6.01 30.35
C PHE A 287 10.26 -4.65 30.14
N HIS A 288 10.75 -3.60 30.81
CA HIS A 288 10.25 -2.21 30.74
C HIS A 288 10.45 -1.49 29.39
N PHE A 289 10.99 -2.15 28.36
CA PHE A 289 11.09 -1.56 27.00
C PHE A 289 9.74 -1.52 26.26
N ARG A 290 8.70 -2.13 26.85
CA ARG A 290 7.39 -2.37 26.22
C ARG A 290 6.23 -1.60 26.87
N GLU A 291 6.41 -1.07 28.07
CA GLU A 291 5.33 -0.42 28.83
C GLU A 291 5.30 1.11 28.72
N GLU A 292 6.43 1.73 28.36
CA GLU A 292 6.52 3.17 28.04
C GLU A 292 6.31 3.46 26.53
N LEU A 293 5.98 2.41 25.75
CA LEU A 293 5.36 2.53 24.42
C LEU A 293 3.88 2.92 24.50
N LEU A 294 3.29 2.83 25.70
CA LEU A 294 2.11 3.57 26.12
C LEU A 294 2.63 4.61 27.11
N ASN A 295 2.21 5.86 27.10
CA ASN A 295 0.91 6.11 27.68
C ASN A 295 0.27 7.42 27.23
N ILE A 296 0.96 8.27 26.48
CA ILE A 296 0.44 9.59 26.10
C ILE A 296 0.86 9.93 24.65
N CYS A 297 0.82 8.93 23.76
CA CYS A 297 0.73 9.11 22.31
C CYS A 297 -0.71 9.53 21.92
N ILE A 298 -1.15 10.70 22.40
CA ILE A 298 -2.47 11.28 22.17
C ILE A 298 -2.60 11.58 20.67
N GLN A 299 -3.44 10.99 19.83
CA GLN A 299 -4.47 9.96 19.94
C GLN A 299 -4.56 9.44 18.48
N ASP A 300 -4.05 8.23 18.19
CA ASP A 300 -4.11 7.50 16.91
C ASP A 300 -3.36 8.04 15.66
N SER A 301 -3.16 9.35 15.50
CA SER A 301 -2.36 9.93 14.40
C SER A 301 -0.88 9.54 14.46
N VAL A 302 -0.35 9.40 15.67
CA VAL A 302 1.05 9.02 15.95
C VAL A 302 1.34 7.56 15.61
N VAL A 303 0.36 6.64 15.72
CA VAL A 303 0.54 5.20 15.41
C VAL A 303 0.60 4.95 13.89
N LEU A 304 -0.18 5.68 13.12
CA LEU A 304 -0.12 5.63 11.65
C LEU A 304 1.14 6.32 11.14
N CYS A 305 1.56 7.41 11.78
CA CYS A 305 2.87 8.03 11.54
C CYS A 305 4.02 7.08 11.84
N SER A 306 4.03 6.41 13.00
CA SER A 306 5.11 5.48 13.35
C SER A 306 5.19 4.32 12.37
N SER A 307 4.06 3.85 11.85
CA SER A 307 3.97 2.82 10.83
C SER A 307 4.44 3.29 9.44
N LEU A 308 4.09 4.52 9.06
CA LEU A 308 4.62 5.17 7.86
C LEU A 308 6.13 5.37 8.02
N VAL A 309 6.58 6.09 9.04
CA VAL A 309 8.00 6.29 9.38
C VAL A 309 8.76 4.97 9.42
N TYR A 310 8.17 3.89 9.94
CA TYR A 310 8.76 2.55 9.90
C TYR A 310 8.94 2.04 8.46
N LEU A 311 7.90 2.08 7.62
CA LEU A 311 8.00 1.70 6.20
C LEU A 311 9.11 2.50 5.50
N LEU A 312 9.21 3.78 5.83
CA LEU A 312 10.11 4.74 5.20
C LEU A 312 11.57 4.51 5.63
N ASN A 313 11.80 4.32 6.93
CA ASN A 313 13.10 3.94 7.46
C ASN A 313 13.51 2.55 6.96
N ALA A 314 12.58 1.59 6.87
CA ALA A 314 12.85 0.29 6.30
C ALA A 314 13.29 0.39 4.84
N MET A 315 12.64 1.24 4.03
CA MET A 315 13.05 1.53 2.65
C MET A 315 14.44 2.14 2.58
N ALA A 316 14.67 3.21 3.32
CA ALA A 316 15.92 3.94 3.29
C ALA A 316 17.10 3.06 3.75
N ILE A 317 16.95 2.32 4.85
CA ILE A 317 17.96 1.40 5.37
C ILE A 317 18.22 0.27 4.38
N LYS A 318 17.18 -0.37 3.83
CA LYS A 318 17.36 -1.47 2.86
C LYS A 318 18.08 -0.98 1.61
N ARG A 319 17.75 0.21 1.11
CA ARG A 319 18.43 0.79 -0.05
C ARG A 319 19.87 1.16 0.27
N LEU A 320 20.16 1.71 1.44
CA LEU A 320 21.53 1.99 1.89
C LEU A 320 22.41 0.75 1.92
N VAL A 321 21.88 -0.35 2.46
CA VAL A 321 22.60 -1.64 2.50
C VAL A 321 22.92 -2.13 1.08
N GLU A 322 21.99 -1.97 0.15
CA GLU A 322 22.20 -2.32 -1.26
C GLU A 322 23.23 -1.43 -1.94
N LEU A 323 23.15 -0.10 -1.75
CA LEU A 323 24.11 0.85 -2.28
C LEU A 323 25.51 0.58 -1.74
N HIS A 324 25.65 0.28 -0.45
CA HIS A 324 26.94 -0.10 0.12
C HIS A 324 27.54 -1.30 -0.62
N ARG A 325 26.75 -2.35 -0.87
CA ARG A 325 27.18 -3.53 -1.64
C ARG A 325 27.59 -3.16 -3.07
N LEU A 326 26.80 -2.34 -3.76
CA LEU A 326 27.07 -1.90 -5.13
C LEU A 326 28.31 -1.03 -5.23
N ILE A 327 28.51 -0.10 -4.30
CA ILE A 327 29.70 0.76 -4.21
C ILE A 327 30.95 -0.11 -4.04
N GLN A 328 30.93 -1.08 -3.12
CA GLN A 328 32.08 -1.97 -2.90
C GLN A 328 32.42 -2.79 -4.15
N SER A 329 31.42 -3.45 -4.75
CA SER A 329 31.59 -4.21 -5.99
C SER A 329 32.18 -3.35 -7.12
N SER A 330 31.65 -2.13 -7.28
CA SER A 330 32.08 -1.19 -8.33
C SER A 330 33.49 -0.64 -8.08
N LYS A 331 33.86 -0.41 -6.81
CA LYS A 331 35.23 -0.04 -6.44
C LYS A 331 36.22 -1.16 -6.76
N HIS A 332 35.87 -2.42 -6.49
CA HIS A 332 36.71 -3.57 -6.89
C HIS A 332 36.87 -3.66 -8.41
N MET A 333 35.80 -3.46 -9.17
CA MET A 333 35.87 -3.43 -10.64
C MET A 333 36.71 -2.25 -11.14
N LEU A 334 36.61 -1.08 -10.52
CA LEU A 334 37.42 0.09 -10.85
C LEU A 334 38.91 -0.19 -10.61
N GLN A 335 39.27 -0.76 -9.45
CA GLN A 335 40.64 -1.15 -9.10
C GLN A 335 41.20 -2.16 -10.10
N ARG A 336 40.42 -3.19 -10.45
CA ARG A 336 40.82 -4.19 -11.46
C ARG A 336 41.13 -3.55 -12.82
N ASN A 337 40.28 -2.63 -13.29
CA ASN A 337 40.53 -1.95 -14.56
C ASN A 337 41.78 -1.04 -14.49
N GLN A 338 42.07 -0.44 -13.33
CA GLN A 338 43.29 0.35 -13.13
C GLN A 338 44.54 -0.54 -13.24
N SER A 339 44.56 -1.69 -12.57
CA SER A 339 45.69 -2.64 -12.69
C SER A 339 45.85 -3.21 -14.10
N GLU A 340 44.75 -3.46 -14.83
CA GLU A 340 44.81 -3.91 -16.23
C GLU A 340 45.36 -2.83 -17.19
N THR A 341 45.29 -1.55 -16.82
CA THR A 341 45.81 -0.42 -17.61
C THR A 341 47.33 -0.32 -17.51
N GLU A 342 47.92 -0.75 -16.40
CA GLU A 342 49.38 -0.73 -16.17
C GLU A 342 50.14 -1.76 -17.03
N LEU A 343 49.41 -2.71 -17.65
CA LEU A 343 49.97 -3.86 -18.37
C LEU A 343 49.72 -3.84 -19.90
N LYS A 344 49.22 -2.73 -20.47
CA LYS A 344 48.71 -2.69 -21.88
C LYS A 344 49.37 -1.63 -22.78
N ASP A 345 49.45 -1.94 -24.07
CA ASP A 345 49.94 -1.08 -25.16
C ASP A 345 48.97 0.05 -25.57
N ASP A 346 49.48 1.04 -26.31
CA ASP A 346 48.89 2.38 -26.53
C ASP A 346 47.48 2.42 -27.15
N ALA A 347 47.13 1.48 -28.04
CA ALA A 347 45.79 1.41 -28.63
C ALA A 347 44.72 0.93 -27.63
N ASP A 348 45.11 0.00 -26.75
CA ASP A 348 44.27 -0.67 -25.74
C ASP A 348 44.04 0.22 -24.51
N LEU A 349 44.95 1.19 -24.27
CA LEU A 349 44.84 2.21 -23.22
C LEU A 349 43.64 3.13 -23.41
N SER A 350 43.25 3.45 -24.66
CA SER A 350 42.13 4.36 -24.94
C SER A 350 40.77 3.81 -24.48
N SER A 351 40.53 2.51 -24.71
CA SER A 351 39.33 1.79 -24.27
C SER A 351 39.30 1.62 -22.76
N CYS A 352 40.45 1.30 -22.15
CA CYS A 352 40.56 1.13 -20.70
C CYS A 352 40.29 2.44 -19.94
N ARG A 353 40.84 3.58 -20.41
CA ARG A 353 40.56 4.90 -19.83
C ARG A 353 39.07 5.26 -19.89
N LYS A 354 38.37 4.94 -20.98
CA LYS A 354 36.90 5.15 -21.07
C LYS A 354 36.15 4.32 -20.04
N ARG A 355 36.53 3.04 -19.87
CA ARG A 355 35.92 2.14 -18.88
C ARG A 355 36.15 2.61 -17.44
N ILE A 356 37.37 3.05 -17.11
CA ILE A 356 37.72 3.63 -15.80
C ILE A 356 36.89 4.89 -15.53
N ARG A 357 36.76 5.80 -16.50
CA ARG A 357 35.92 7.00 -16.35
C ARG A 357 34.46 6.64 -16.09
N LYS A 358 33.93 5.64 -16.80
CA LYS A 358 32.55 5.16 -16.60
C LYS A 358 32.34 4.62 -15.18
N TRP A 359 33.22 3.74 -14.71
CA TRP A 359 33.13 3.18 -13.35
C TRP A 359 33.33 4.24 -12.27
N ARG A 360 34.23 5.21 -12.48
CA ARG A 360 34.42 6.34 -11.55
C ARG A 360 33.14 7.16 -11.42
N LYS A 361 32.52 7.51 -12.55
CA LYS A 361 31.26 8.25 -12.57
C LYS A 361 30.15 7.49 -11.84
N TYR A 362 30.03 6.19 -12.13
CA TYR A 362 29.03 5.33 -11.50
C TYR A 362 29.24 5.19 -9.98
N VAL A 363 30.48 5.01 -9.50
CA VAL A 363 30.79 5.00 -8.06
C VAL A 363 30.43 6.32 -7.40
N GLN A 364 30.68 7.45 -8.08
CA GLN A 364 30.31 8.77 -7.58
C GLN A 364 28.79 8.91 -7.45
N GLU A 365 28.02 8.57 -8.49
CA GLU A 365 26.55 8.60 -8.49
C GLU A 365 25.96 7.76 -7.32
N LEU A 366 26.47 6.54 -7.12
CA LEU A 366 26.03 5.69 -6.00
C LEU A 366 26.39 6.26 -4.62
N THR A 367 27.55 6.92 -4.50
CA THR A 367 28.02 7.51 -3.24
C THR A 367 27.20 8.75 -2.88
N GLU A 368 26.88 9.58 -3.87
CA GLU A 368 25.98 10.74 -3.71
C GLU A 368 24.57 10.28 -3.29
N GLU A 369 24.05 9.21 -3.90
CA GLU A 369 22.77 8.60 -3.50
C GLU A 369 22.82 8.11 -2.04
N ALA A 370 23.89 7.41 -1.62
CA ALA A 370 24.04 6.92 -0.26
C ALA A 370 24.19 8.05 0.77
N ALA A 371 24.86 9.14 0.42
CA ALA A 371 25.00 10.31 1.28
C ALA A 371 23.63 10.98 1.53
N GLY A 372 22.85 11.24 0.46
CA GLY A 372 21.52 11.83 0.60
C GLY A 372 20.55 10.96 1.41
N LEU A 373 20.65 9.64 1.26
CA LEU A 373 19.91 8.69 2.09
C LEU A 373 20.26 8.74 3.58
N THR A 374 21.55 8.90 3.87
CA THR A 374 22.05 8.97 5.25
C THR A 374 21.60 10.27 5.91
N GLU A 375 21.72 11.39 5.19
CA GLU A 375 21.21 12.69 5.62
C GLU A 375 19.70 12.65 5.90
N PHE A 376 18.93 12.02 5.02
CA PHE A 376 17.50 11.84 5.22
C PHE A 376 17.17 11.05 6.50
N ILE A 377 17.77 9.88 6.71
CA ILE A 377 17.53 9.08 7.93
C ILE A 377 17.91 9.88 9.17
N MET A 378 19.06 10.56 9.14
CA MET A 378 19.50 11.40 10.26
C MET A 378 18.53 12.56 10.50
N GLY A 379 18.01 13.19 9.44
CA GLY A 379 17.02 14.27 9.54
C GLY A 379 15.69 13.83 10.12
N VAL A 380 15.19 12.64 9.73
CA VAL A 380 13.98 12.04 10.31
C VAL A 380 14.20 11.70 11.78
N VAL A 381 15.32 11.04 12.12
CA VAL A 381 15.68 10.74 13.51
C VAL A 381 15.81 12.01 14.34
N SER A 382 16.49 13.04 13.83
CA SER A 382 16.61 14.34 14.52
C SER A 382 15.27 15.05 14.69
N SER A 383 14.36 14.93 13.72
CA SER A 383 13.02 15.52 13.81
C SER A 383 12.16 14.83 14.86
N ILE A 384 12.27 13.50 14.97
CA ILE A 384 11.56 12.69 15.98
C ILE A 384 12.14 12.92 17.38
N VAL A 385 13.47 12.89 17.51
CA VAL A 385 14.17 13.12 18.78
C VAL A 385 13.99 14.57 19.25
N GLY A 386 13.92 15.53 18.32
CA GLY A 386 13.65 16.94 18.63
C GLY A 386 12.22 17.22 19.09
N THR A 387 11.24 16.38 18.70
CA THR A 387 9.85 16.50 19.17
C THR A 387 9.62 15.95 20.58
N ASP A 388 10.48 15.07 21.09
CA ASP A 388 10.30 14.41 22.40
C ASP A 388 11.09 15.05 23.56
N ILE A 389 11.95 16.04 23.32
CA ILE A 389 12.74 16.68 24.40
C ILE A 389 12.21 18.07 24.80
N CYS A 390 11.47 18.77 23.94
CA CYS A 390 10.99 20.13 24.24
C CYS A 390 9.59 20.22 24.87
N SER A 391 8.90 19.10 25.10
CA SER A 391 7.62 19.08 25.83
C SER A 391 7.69 18.32 27.17
N LEU A 392 8.90 17.94 27.61
CA LEU A 392 9.15 17.21 28.86
C LEU A 392 10.29 17.81 29.71
N ILE A 393 10.63 19.09 29.46
CA ILE A 393 11.32 19.99 30.40
C ILE A 393 10.44 21.21 30.56
#